data_AF-A0AA35IZP2-F1
#
_entry.id   AF-A0AA35IZP2-F1
#
_cell.length_a   1.000
_cell.length_b   1.000
_cell.length_c   1.000
_cell.angle_alpha   90.00
_cell.angle_beta   90.00
_cell.angle_gamma   90.00
#
_symmetry.space_group_name_H-M   'P 1'
#
loop_
_entity.id
_entity.type
_entity.pdbx_description
1 polymer ?
#
loop_
_entity_poly.entity_id
_entity_poly.type
_entity_poly.pdbx_seq_one_letter_code
_entity_poly.pdbx_strand_id
1 'polypeptide(L)'
;MDFLNDDELELDLPVTAEISKELFGTEIEKYRESQHNGADIANFDVDKFLIEKNFQFLPLDSLIRDLSGLSQKMVQTLLEQIRSNYDDYLTFSSTYTDEENGTLMDLERTQSDLQKFMTQLDHLIKEDITDTQEIIKDVLEYLKKLDEIYGSLRNHSQLTEALLLGRKLSKSLHEMCGIEPLEEEICSGLIEQLYSLVTASRRILESFSESNSPYIHHLRNDYQDLLQEFQISLKILTEKCLESPSSLKILSLTLVSVIKPA
;
A
#
# COMPACT_ATOMS: atom_id res chain seq x y z
N MET A 1 -7.26 65.68 -101.86
CA MET A 1 -6.55 64.45 -102.28
C MET A 1 -5.14 64.52 -101.75
N ASP A 2 -4.53 63.35 -101.54
CA ASP A 2 -3.30 63.01 -100.81
C ASP A 2 -3.55 62.91 -99.29
N PHE A 3 -4.08 61.80 -98.74
CA PHE A 3 -3.65 60.38 -98.70
C PHE A 3 -2.30 60.14 -97.98
N LEU A 4 -2.44 59.50 -96.80
CA LEU A 4 -1.47 58.84 -95.92
C LEU A 4 -0.81 59.72 -94.83
N ASN A 5 -1.48 59.81 -93.67
CA ASN A 5 -0.84 60.11 -92.39
C ASN A 5 -0.30 58.79 -91.82
N ASP A 6 1.02 58.72 -91.67
CA ASP A 6 1.83 57.64 -91.12
C ASP A 6 2.02 57.79 -89.59
N ASP A 7 0.94 58.06 -88.85
CA ASP A 7 0.99 58.12 -87.38
C ASP A 7 0.26 56.92 -86.76
N GLU A 8 1.06 56.03 -86.16
CA GLU A 8 0.72 55.07 -85.08
C GLU A 8 -0.37 54.02 -85.36
N LEU A 9 -0.05 53.05 -86.22
CA LEU A 9 -0.61 51.70 -86.10
C LEU A 9 0.27 50.88 -85.15
N GLU A 10 -0.06 50.93 -83.85
CA GLU A 10 0.43 49.96 -82.87
C GLU A 10 -0.14 48.57 -83.24
N LEU A 11 0.61 47.86 -84.09
CA LEU A 11 0.27 46.51 -84.50
C LEU A 11 0.70 45.55 -83.39
N ASP A 12 -0.17 45.33 -82.42
CA ASP A 12 0.01 44.26 -81.42
C ASP A 12 0.03 42.91 -82.16
N LEU A 13 1.24 42.38 -82.36
CA LEU A 13 1.44 41.07 -82.96
C LEU A 13 0.85 40.00 -82.03
N PRO A 14 0.07 39.03 -82.55
CA PRO A 14 -0.47 37.96 -81.71
C PRO A 14 0.67 37.15 -81.09
N VAL A 15 0.87 37.31 -79.78
CA VAL A 15 1.82 36.49 -79.01
C VAL A 15 1.15 35.15 -78.72
N THR A 16 1.77 34.06 -79.18
CA THR A 16 1.33 32.70 -78.85
C THR A 16 1.67 32.36 -77.41
N ALA A 17 0.74 31.73 -76.69
CA ALA A 17 1.01 31.27 -75.32
C ALA A 17 2.07 30.14 -75.33
N GLU A 18 2.95 30.11 -74.32
CA GLU A 18 3.90 29.00 -74.16
C GLU A 18 3.17 27.71 -73.73
N ILE A 19 3.52 26.60 -74.37
CA ILE A 19 2.89 25.29 -74.09
C ILE A 19 3.43 24.76 -72.75
N SER A 20 2.65 24.93 -71.69
CA SER A 20 3.01 24.52 -70.33
C SER A 20 1.90 23.72 -69.64
N LYS A 21 2.24 23.01 -68.56
CA LYS A 21 1.26 22.26 -67.75
C LYS A 21 0.16 23.18 -67.19
N GLU A 22 0.51 24.42 -66.84
CA GLU A 22 -0.42 25.40 -66.25
C GLU A 22 -1.46 25.88 -67.28
N LEU A 23 -1.06 26.00 -68.56
CA LEU A 23 -1.95 26.36 -69.66
C LEU A 23 -3.12 25.36 -69.78
N PHE A 24 -2.82 24.07 -69.72
CA PHE A 24 -3.85 23.02 -69.74
C PHE A 24 -4.54 22.85 -68.38
N GLY A 25 -3.85 23.11 -67.28
CA GLY A 25 -4.42 23.08 -65.93
C GLY A 25 -5.61 24.02 -65.78
N THR A 26 -5.49 25.26 -66.26
CA THR A 26 -6.61 26.23 -66.22
C THR A 26 -7.83 25.81 -67.03
N GLU A 27 -7.64 25.06 -68.12
CA GLU A 27 -8.75 24.61 -68.96
C GLU A 27 -9.42 23.34 -68.40
N ILE A 28 -8.62 22.48 -67.75
CA ILE A 28 -9.13 21.33 -67.00
C ILE A 28 -9.88 21.76 -65.73
N GLU A 29 -9.45 22.83 -65.06
CA GLU A 29 -10.14 23.38 -63.88
C GLU A 29 -11.53 23.90 -64.27
N LYS A 30 -11.63 24.70 -65.34
CA LYS A 30 -12.92 25.14 -65.92
C LYS A 30 -13.80 23.97 -66.33
N TYR A 31 -13.20 22.91 -66.89
CA TYR A 31 -13.93 21.68 -67.22
C TYR A 31 -14.48 21.00 -65.95
N ARG A 32 -13.70 20.90 -64.85
CA ARG A 32 -14.20 20.36 -63.57
C ARG A 32 -15.29 21.23 -62.94
N GLU A 33 -15.14 22.55 -62.97
CA GLU A 33 -16.15 23.49 -62.48
C GLU A 33 -17.47 23.37 -63.27
N SER A 34 -17.37 23.13 -64.58
CA SER A 34 -18.55 22.89 -65.43
C SER A 34 -19.23 21.53 -65.16
N GLN A 35 -18.48 20.48 -64.82
CA GLN A 35 -19.04 19.20 -64.36
C GLN A 35 -19.79 19.33 -63.04
N HIS A 36 -19.30 20.16 -62.12
CA HIS A 36 -19.93 20.32 -60.80
C HIS A 36 -21.27 21.06 -60.87
N ASN A 37 -21.47 21.87 -61.92
CA ASN A 37 -22.67 22.68 -62.17
C ASN A 37 -23.73 21.98 -63.03
N GLY A 38 -23.58 20.68 -63.32
CA GLY A 38 -24.62 19.86 -63.97
C GLY A 38 -24.95 20.26 -65.42
N ALA A 39 -24.08 21.03 -66.07
CA ALA A 39 -24.18 21.32 -67.50
C ALA A 39 -23.55 20.18 -68.32
N ASP A 40 -24.14 19.89 -69.48
CA ASP A 40 -23.66 18.86 -70.41
C ASP A 40 -22.14 18.93 -70.59
N ILE A 41 -21.51 17.75 -70.59
CA ILE A 41 -20.06 17.55 -70.69
C ILE A 41 -19.54 18.29 -71.93
N ALA A 42 -19.09 19.52 -71.77
CA ALA A 42 -18.44 20.28 -72.83
C ALA A 42 -17.06 19.67 -72.99
N ASN A 43 -16.96 18.67 -73.87
CA ASN A 43 -15.68 18.09 -74.30
C ASN A 43 -14.70 19.22 -74.62
N PHE A 44 -13.44 19.05 -74.22
CA PHE A 44 -12.37 19.98 -74.52
C PHE A 44 -12.38 20.35 -76.02
N ASP A 45 -12.80 21.57 -76.31
CA ASP A 45 -12.90 22.07 -77.68
C ASP A 45 -11.51 22.54 -78.13
N VAL A 46 -10.85 21.65 -78.86
CA VAL A 46 -9.50 21.86 -79.37
C VAL A 46 -9.46 23.09 -80.28
N ASP A 47 -10.47 23.29 -81.12
CA ASP A 47 -10.49 24.38 -82.10
C ASP A 47 -10.61 25.73 -81.39
N LYS A 48 -11.50 25.82 -80.41
CA LYS A 48 -11.65 27.02 -79.58
C LYS A 48 -10.38 27.32 -78.77
N PHE A 49 -9.75 26.30 -78.18
CA PHE A 49 -8.52 26.45 -77.42
C PHE A 49 -7.34 26.93 -78.29
N LEU A 50 -7.19 26.37 -79.49
CA LEU A 50 -6.16 26.77 -80.45
C LEU A 50 -6.36 28.21 -80.94
N ILE A 51 -7.63 28.64 -81.07
CA ILE A 51 -7.98 30.00 -81.46
C ILE A 51 -7.69 31.00 -80.34
N GLU A 52 -8.18 30.74 -79.12
CA GLU A 52 -8.04 31.64 -77.96
C GLU A 52 -6.58 31.85 -77.53
N LYS A 53 -5.71 30.87 -77.79
CA LYS A 53 -4.29 30.93 -77.44
C LYS A 53 -3.37 31.29 -78.60
N ASN A 54 -3.95 31.74 -79.73
CA ASN A 54 -3.24 32.15 -80.93
C ASN A 54 -2.36 31.06 -81.59
N PHE A 55 -2.61 29.78 -81.32
CA PHE A 55 -1.84 28.67 -81.91
C PHE A 55 -2.09 28.48 -83.41
N GLN A 56 -3.08 29.17 -83.98
CA GLN A 56 -3.35 29.23 -85.42
C GLN A 56 -2.16 29.74 -86.25
N PHE A 57 -1.24 30.49 -85.63
CA PHE A 57 -0.07 31.07 -86.29
C PHE A 57 1.19 30.19 -86.16
N LEU A 58 1.09 29.04 -85.48
CA LEU A 58 2.20 28.11 -85.28
C LEU A 58 2.12 26.93 -86.27
N PRO A 59 3.24 26.44 -86.83
CA PRO A 59 3.24 25.19 -87.58
C PRO A 59 2.80 24.03 -86.69
N LEU A 60 1.82 23.26 -87.16
CA LEU A 60 1.26 22.08 -86.46
C LEU A 60 2.36 21.10 -86.02
N ASP A 61 3.41 20.91 -86.83
CA ASP A 61 4.53 20.02 -86.49
C ASP A 61 5.32 20.48 -85.25
N SER A 62 5.46 21.80 -85.04
CA SER A 62 6.12 22.33 -83.84
C SER A 62 5.24 22.14 -82.61
N LEU A 63 3.94 22.43 -82.74
CA LEU A 63 2.97 22.23 -81.68
C LEU A 63 2.88 20.75 -81.25
N ILE A 64 2.86 19.82 -82.20
CA ILE A 64 2.87 18.37 -81.95
C ILE A 64 4.15 17.96 -81.22
N ARG A 65 5.31 18.47 -81.66
CA ARG A 65 6.59 18.16 -81.02
C ARG A 65 6.65 18.65 -79.58
N ASP A 66 6.21 19.88 -79.34
CA ASP A 66 6.27 20.51 -78.02
C ASP A 66 5.23 19.87 -77.07
N LEU A 67 4.04 19.53 -77.57
CA LEU A 67 3.03 18.77 -76.82
C LEU A 67 3.49 17.33 -76.50
N SER A 68 4.13 16.67 -77.46
CA SER A 68 4.70 15.31 -77.26
C SER A 68 5.82 15.33 -76.23
N GLY A 69 6.70 16.35 -76.28
CA GLY A 69 7.76 16.57 -75.30
C GLY A 69 7.20 16.84 -73.90
N LEU A 70 6.16 17.67 -73.78
CA LEU A 70 5.48 17.94 -72.51
C LEU A 70 4.78 16.69 -71.95
N SER A 71 4.09 15.93 -72.81
CA SER A 71 3.42 14.68 -72.43
C SER A 71 4.41 13.64 -71.90
N GLN A 72 5.52 13.42 -72.62
CA GLN A 72 6.56 12.50 -72.20
C GLN A 72 7.19 12.92 -70.86
N LYS A 73 7.48 14.21 -70.69
CA LYS A 73 8.01 14.76 -69.44
C LYS A 73 7.01 14.61 -68.29
N MET A 74 5.72 14.86 -68.54
CA MET A 74 4.65 14.71 -67.55
C MET A 74 4.51 13.26 -67.08
N VAL A 75 4.50 12.31 -68.01
CA VAL A 75 4.43 10.87 -67.69
C VAL A 75 5.64 10.45 -66.86
N GLN A 76 6.84 10.90 -67.21
CA GLN A 76 8.05 10.58 -66.48
C GLN A 76 8.04 11.16 -65.05
N THR A 77 7.66 12.43 -64.89
CA THR A 77 7.54 13.07 -63.57
C THR A 77 6.45 12.41 -62.71
N LEU A 78 5.31 12.04 -63.28
CA LEU A 78 4.25 11.34 -62.55
C LEU A 78 4.69 9.95 -62.10
N LEU A 79 5.37 9.19 -62.96
CA LEU A 79 5.91 7.89 -62.61
C LEU A 79 6.96 7.99 -61.50
N GLU A 80 7.83 9.00 -61.55
CA GLU A 80 8.85 9.22 -60.53
C GLU A 80 8.23 9.66 -59.19
N GLN A 81 7.20 10.49 -59.23
CA GLN A 81 6.46 10.91 -58.04
C GLN A 81 5.63 9.77 -57.42
N ILE A 82 4.99 8.94 -58.26
CA ILE A 82 4.27 7.74 -57.81
C ILE A 82 5.26 6.75 -57.20
N ARG A 83 6.41 6.53 -57.84
CA ARG A 83 7.44 5.64 -57.32
C ARG A 83 7.98 6.10 -55.97
N SER A 84 8.29 7.40 -55.83
CA SER A 84 8.72 7.98 -54.56
C SER A 84 7.68 7.81 -53.47
N ASN A 85 6.42 8.19 -53.75
CA ASN A 85 5.34 8.09 -52.76
C ASN A 85 5.02 6.63 -52.40
N TYR A 86 5.19 5.70 -53.34
CA TYR A 86 4.96 4.28 -53.09
C TYR A 86 6.08 3.65 -52.27
N ASP A 87 7.35 4.04 -52.48
CA ASP A 87 8.47 3.65 -51.63
C ASP A 87 8.30 4.19 -50.19
N ASP A 88 7.83 5.44 -50.05
CA ASP A 88 7.51 6.06 -48.75
C ASP A 88 6.35 5.33 -48.05
N TYR A 89 5.32 4.93 -48.81
CA TYR A 89 4.21 4.14 -48.29
C TYR A 89 4.64 2.73 -47.88
N LEU A 90 5.52 2.08 -48.66
CA LEU A 90 6.04 0.76 -48.33
C LEU A 90 6.93 0.78 -47.09
N THR A 91 7.77 1.81 -46.92
CA THR A 91 8.58 1.98 -45.70
C THR A 91 7.72 2.30 -44.47
N PHE A 92 6.67 3.09 -44.64
CA PHE A 92 5.68 3.28 -43.59
C PHE A 92 5.00 1.96 -43.23
N SER A 93 4.51 1.20 -44.22
CA SER A 93 3.82 -0.07 -43.98
C SER A 93 4.77 -1.08 -43.34
N SER A 94 6.00 -1.24 -43.82
CA SER A 94 6.95 -2.23 -43.28
C SER A 94 7.22 -2.01 -41.79
N THR A 95 7.23 -0.76 -41.32
CA THR A 95 7.40 -0.41 -39.90
C THR A 95 6.29 -0.99 -38.98
N TYR A 96 5.10 -1.26 -39.54
CA TYR A 96 3.95 -1.79 -38.80
C TYR A 96 3.51 -3.19 -39.23
N THR A 97 4.01 -3.68 -40.36
CA THR A 97 3.65 -4.99 -40.94
C THR A 97 4.70 -6.06 -40.65
N ASP A 98 5.89 -5.69 -40.16
CA ASP A 98 6.86 -6.67 -39.70
C ASP A 98 6.26 -7.44 -38.52
N GLU A 99 6.12 -8.76 -38.69
CA GLU A 99 5.75 -9.72 -37.64
C GLU A 99 6.72 -9.66 -36.43
N GLU A 100 7.83 -8.94 -36.56
CA GLU A 100 8.82 -8.59 -35.53
C GLU A 100 8.61 -7.18 -34.93
N ASN A 101 7.38 -6.73 -34.72
CA ASN A 101 7.14 -5.60 -33.83
C ASN A 101 7.41 -6.05 -32.37
N GLY A 102 8.68 -6.31 -32.04
CA GLY A 102 9.13 -6.84 -30.75
C GLY A 102 8.66 -5.96 -29.59
N THR A 103 8.47 -4.67 -29.83
CA THR A 103 7.87 -3.73 -28.87
C THR A 103 6.43 -4.08 -28.50
N LEU A 104 5.61 -4.56 -29.44
CA LEU A 104 4.23 -5.01 -29.17
C LEU A 104 4.23 -6.34 -28.42
N MET A 105 5.06 -7.29 -28.82
CA MET A 105 5.21 -8.58 -28.12
C MET A 105 5.75 -8.42 -26.70
N ASP A 106 6.71 -7.51 -26.50
CA ASP A 106 7.23 -7.14 -25.19
C ASP A 106 6.18 -6.43 -24.35
N LEU A 107 5.32 -5.60 -24.96
CA LEU A 107 4.19 -4.96 -24.28
C LEU A 107 3.15 -5.99 -23.83
N GLU A 108 2.79 -6.94 -24.69
CA GLU A 108 1.86 -8.03 -24.35
C GLU A 108 2.42 -8.93 -23.25
N ARG A 109 3.72 -9.23 -23.30
CA ARG A 109 4.42 -9.98 -22.24
C ARG A 109 4.41 -9.21 -20.93
N THR A 110 4.72 -7.92 -20.97
CA THR A 110 4.70 -7.03 -19.79
C THR A 110 3.29 -6.92 -19.22
N GLN A 111 2.26 -6.87 -20.07
CA GLN A 111 0.86 -6.88 -19.64
C GLN A 111 0.49 -8.20 -18.94
N SER A 112 0.92 -9.34 -19.48
CA SER A 112 0.73 -10.65 -18.84
C SER A 112 1.44 -10.74 -17.49
N ASP A 113 2.67 -10.24 -17.41
CA ASP A 113 3.45 -10.24 -16.17
C ASP A 113 2.85 -9.29 -15.13
N LEU A 114 2.33 -8.13 -15.53
CA LEU A 114 1.57 -7.22 -14.67
C LEU A 114 0.29 -7.87 -14.14
N GLN A 115 -0.45 -8.59 -14.98
CA GLN A 115 -1.66 -9.30 -14.54
C GLN A 115 -1.35 -10.42 -13.55
N LYS A 116 -0.27 -11.18 -13.77
CA LYS A 116 0.21 -12.19 -12.81
C LYS A 116 0.63 -11.54 -11.50
N PHE A 117 1.37 -10.44 -11.57
CA PHE A 117 1.80 -9.70 -10.39
C PHE A 117 0.60 -9.15 -9.60
N MET A 118 -0.40 -8.58 -10.26
CA MET A 118 -1.62 -8.11 -9.59
C MET A 118 -2.37 -9.26 -8.91
N THR A 119 -2.49 -10.41 -9.57
CA THR A 119 -3.13 -11.61 -8.97
C THR A 119 -2.35 -12.13 -7.77
N GLN A 120 -1.02 -12.18 -7.86
CA GLN A 120 -0.15 -12.58 -6.75
C GLN A 120 -0.24 -11.60 -5.58
N LEU A 121 -0.27 -10.30 -5.86
CA LEU A 121 -0.44 -9.26 -4.85
C LEU A 121 -1.80 -9.38 -4.15
N ASP A 122 -2.87 -9.62 -4.90
CA ASP A 122 -4.22 -9.79 -4.34
C ASP A 122 -4.32 -11.05 -3.47
N HIS A 123 -3.69 -12.15 -3.88
CA HIS A 123 -3.59 -13.38 -3.09
C HIS A 123 -2.76 -13.18 -1.81
N LEU A 124 -1.60 -12.53 -1.90
CA LEU A 124 -0.77 -12.19 -0.74
C LEU A 124 -1.53 -11.32 0.27
N ILE A 125 -2.28 -10.32 -0.21
CA ILE A 125 -3.03 -9.40 0.66
C ILE A 125 -4.23 -10.10 1.30
N LYS A 126 -4.98 -10.91 0.55
CA LYS A 126 -6.23 -11.50 1.02
C LYS A 126 -6.04 -12.77 1.84
N GLU A 127 -5.15 -13.65 1.41
CA GLU A 127 -4.97 -14.96 2.03
C GLU A 127 -3.78 -14.89 3.00
N ASP A 128 -2.55 -14.74 2.50
CA ASP A 128 -1.35 -14.86 3.33
C ASP A 128 -1.31 -13.87 4.50
N ILE A 129 -1.61 -12.58 4.26
CA ILE A 129 -1.60 -11.57 5.34
C ILE A 129 -2.71 -11.84 6.36
N THR A 130 -3.91 -12.21 5.91
CA THR A 130 -5.05 -12.46 6.81
C THR A 130 -4.80 -13.71 7.65
N ASP A 131 -4.34 -14.80 7.03
CA ASP A 131 -4.00 -16.05 7.70
C ASP A 131 -2.86 -15.83 8.70
N THR A 132 -1.83 -15.07 8.31
CA THR A 132 -0.73 -14.73 9.21
C THR A 132 -1.20 -13.87 10.38
N GLN A 133 -2.12 -12.93 10.15
CA GLN A 133 -2.70 -12.12 11.23
C GLN A 133 -3.51 -12.97 12.22
N GLU A 134 -4.27 -13.95 11.75
CA GLU A 134 -5.00 -14.89 12.60
C GLU A 134 -4.03 -15.73 13.44
N ILE A 135 -3.00 -16.31 12.82
CA ILE A 135 -1.96 -17.07 13.53
C ILE A 135 -1.26 -16.19 14.58
N ILE A 136 -0.88 -14.96 14.23
CA ILE A 136 -0.24 -14.03 15.18
C ILE A 136 -1.19 -13.72 16.34
N LYS A 137 -2.48 -13.52 16.08
CA LYS A 137 -3.47 -13.26 17.12
C LYS A 137 -3.62 -14.43 18.08
N ASP A 138 -3.68 -15.66 17.56
CA ASP A 138 -3.75 -16.87 18.37
C ASP A 138 -2.48 -17.06 19.21
N VAL A 139 -1.31 -16.82 18.63
CA VAL A 139 -0.04 -16.86 19.35
C VAL A 139 0.02 -15.81 20.45
N LEU A 140 -0.47 -14.58 20.20
CA LEU A 140 -0.54 -13.53 21.22
C LEU A 140 -1.50 -13.89 22.35
N GLU A 141 -2.67 -14.46 22.03
CA GLU A 141 -3.62 -14.92 23.04
C GLU A 141 -3.04 -16.06 23.88
N TYR A 142 -2.33 -17.00 23.23
CA TYR A 142 -1.62 -18.07 23.93
C TYR A 142 -0.53 -17.52 24.85
N LEU A 143 0.31 -16.59 24.38
CA LEU A 143 1.36 -15.95 25.18
C LEU A 143 0.77 -15.20 26.38
N LYS A 144 -0.35 -14.51 26.20
CA LYS A 144 -1.04 -13.82 27.31
C LYS A 144 -1.53 -14.81 28.37
N LYS A 145 -2.13 -15.93 27.95
CA LYS A 145 -2.53 -17.00 28.87
C LYS A 145 -1.32 -17.61 29.59
N LEU A 146 -0.19 -17.77 28.89
CA LEU A 146 1.04 -18.28 29.48
C LEU A 146 1.59 -17.32 30.55
N ASP A 147 1.56 -16.01 30.30
CA ASP A 147 1.95 -14.98 31.28
C ASP A 147 1.04 -14.99 32.52
N GLU A 148 -0.27 -15.13 32.34
CA GLU A 148 -1.23 -15.27 33.45
C GLU A 148 -0.94 -16.53 34.30
N ILE A 149 -0.64 -17.66 33.66
CA ILE A 149 -0.24 -18.90 34.33
C ILE A 149 1.09 -18.71 35.07
N TYR A 150 2.07 -18.06 34.44
CA TYR A 150 3.37 -17.79 35.06
C TYR A 150 3.25 -16.90 36.29
N GLY A 151 2.43 -15.84 36.22
CA GLY A 151 2.12 -14.98 37.36
C GLY A 151 1.46 -15.76 38.50
N SER A 152 0.50 -16.62 38.18
CA SER A 152 -0.16 -17.49 39.16
C SER A 152 0.81 -18.47 39.83
N LEU A 153 1.70 -19.08 39.05
CA LEU A 153 2.72 -20.00 39.56
C LEU A 153 3.72 -19.31 40.48
N ARG A 154 4.18 -18.11 40.11
CA ARG A 154 5.05 -17.29 40.96
C ARG A 154 4.38 -16.96 42.29
N ASN A 155 3.11 -16.59 42.26
CA ASN A 155 2.31 -16.32 43.47
C ASN A 155 2.19 -17.57 44.35
N HIS A 156 1.99 -18.76 43.77
CA HIS A 156 1.97 -20.02 44.52
C HIS A 156 3.31 -20.33 45.19
N SER A 157 4.43 -20.14 44.49
CA SER A 157 5.78 -20.36 45.04
C SER A 157 6.05 -19.41 46.21
N GLN A 158 5.78 -18.12 46.01
CA GLN A 158 5.97 -17.10 47.04
C GLN A 158 5.09 -17.34 48.26
N LEU A 159 3.83 -17.74 48.07
CA LEU A 159 2.92 -18.07 49.16
C LEU A 159 3.42 -19.27 49.97
N THR A 160 3.91 -20.32 49.30
CA THR A 160 4.43 -21.51 49.99
C THR A 160 5.66 -21.17 50.85
N GLU A 161 6.59 -20.37 50.31
CA GLU A 161 7.76 -19.89 51.06
C GLU A 161 7.36 -19.00 52.24
N ALA A 162 6.40 -18.09 52.03
CA ALA A 162 5.86 -17.23 53.07
C ALA A 162 5.21 -18.04 54.20
N LEU A 163 4.41 -19.05 53.89
CA LEU A 163 3.79 -19.93 54.90
C LEU A 163 4.82 -20.74 55.68
N LEU A 164 5.85 -21.27 55.00
CA LEU A 164 6.93 -22.01 55.65
C LEU A 164 7.75 -21.12 56.59
N LEU A 165 8.07 -19.89 56.17
CA LEU A 165 8.76 -18.91 57.00
C LEU A 165 7.89 -18.48 58.19
N GLY A 166 6.61 -18.20 57.94
CA GLY A 166 5.63 -17.87 58.97
C GLY A 166 5.52 -18.95 60.03
N ARG A 167 5.46 -20.22 59.63
CA ARG A 167 5.41 -21.36 60.57
C ARG A 167 6.68 -21.46 61.43
N LYS A 168 7.86 -21.22 60.84
CA LYS A 168 9.12 -21.19 61.61
C LYS A 168 9.14 -20.04 62.61
N LEU A 169 8.76 -18.84 62.19
CA LEU A 169 8.69 -17.66 63.06
C LEU A 169 7.66 -17.83 64.16
N SER A 170 6.50 -18.43 63.87
CA SER A 170 5.44 -18.71 64.84
C SER A 170 5.90 -19.68 65.92
N LYS A 171 6.61 -20.75 65.54
CA LYS A 171 7.23 -21.69 66.49
C LYS A 171 8.28 -21.01 67.36
N SER A 172 9.18 -20.23 66.76
CA SER A 172 10.18 -19.48 67.53
C SER A 172 9.53 -18.47 68.49
N LEU A 173 8.47 -17.78 68.06
CA LEU A 173 7.72 -16.87 68.93
C LEU A 173 7.08 -17.65 70.09
N HIS A 174 6.47 -18.80 69.83
CA HIS A 174 5.87 -19.64 70.86
C HIS A 174 6.89 -20.15 71.87
N GLU A 175 8.07 -20.60 71.40
CA GLU A 175 9.19 -21.01 72.26
C GLU A 175 9.67 -19.83 73.13
N MET A 176 9.82 -18.64 72.55
CA MET A 176 10.21 -17.43 73.29
C MET A 176 9.16 -17.02 74.32
N CYS A 177 7.87 -17.28 74.08
CA CYS A 177 6.81 -17.05 75.08
C CYS A 177 6.99 -17.94 76.32
N GLY A 178 7.58 -19.13 76.16
CA GLY A 178 7.83 -20.10 77.24
C GLY A 178 9.10 -19.83 78.05
N ILE A 179 9.98 -18.94 77.58
CA ILE A 179 11.25 -18.60 78.26
C ILE A 179 11.05 -17.32 79.08
N GLU A 180 11.59 -17.30 80.30
CA GLU A 180 11.55 -16.16 81.21
C GLU A 180 12.99 -15.81 81.63
N PRO A 181 13.45 -14.55 81.49
CA PRO A 181 12.71 -13.33 81.14
C PRO A 181 12.39 -13.18 79.65
N LEU A 182 11.22 -12.58 79.35
CA LEU A 182 10.76 -12.31 77.99
C LEU A 182 11.52 -11.11 77.38
N GLU A 183 12.08 -11.29 76.19
CA GLU A 183 12.67 -10.19 75.42
C GLU A 183 11.59 -9.45 74.62
N GLU A 184 11.15 -8.31 75.16
CA GLU A 184 10.02 -7.53 74.65
C GLU A 184 10.21 -7.06 73.20
N GLU A 185 11.39 -6.52 72.87
CA GLU A 185 11.69 -5.97 71.54
C GLU A 185 11.68 -7.06 70.45
N ILE A 186 12.21 -8.24 70.76
CA ILE A 186 12.26 -9.37 69.83
C ILE A 186 10.86 -9.93 69.62
N CYS A 187 10.07 -10.08 70.68
CA CYS A 187 8.69 -10.55 70.58
C CYS A 187 7.83 -9.57 69.77
N SER A 188 7.94 -8.26 70.03
CA SER A 188 7.24 -7.24 69.23
C SER A 188 7.64 -7.27 67.75
N GLY A 189 8.95 -7.35 67.45
CA GLY A 189 9.43 -7.43 66.06
C GLY A 189 8.96 -8.71 65.34
N LEU A 190 8.97 -9.86 66.03
CA LEU A 190 8.44 -11.13 65.51
C LEU A 190 6.95 -11.03 65.19
N ILE A 191 6.16 -10.42 66.09
CA ILE A 191 4.71 -10.23 65.91
C ILE A 191 4.42 -9.35 64.68
N GLU A 192 5.14 -8.24 64.50
CA GLU A 192 4.95 -7.36 63.33
C GLU A 192 5.29 -8.05 62.01
N GLN A 193 6.41 -8.78 61.97
CA GLN A 193 6.83 -9.51 60.77
C GLN A 193 5.87 -10.66 60.46
N LEU A 194 5.43 -11.42 61.46
CA LEU A 194 4.40 -12.46 61.31
C LEU A 194 3.09 -11.88 60.80
N TYR A 195 2.65 -10.75 61.34
CA TYR A 195 1.42 -10.10 60.90
C TYR A 195 1.51 -9.62 59.43
N SER A 196 2.65 -9.03 59.04
CA SER A 196 2.92 -8.66 57.64
C SER A 196 2.86 -9.88 56.70
N LEU A 197 3.48 -10.99 57.11
CA LEU A 197 3.46 -12.26 56.36
C LEU A 197 2.05 -12.85 56.24
N VAL A 198 1.28 -12.86 57.34
CA VAL A 198 -0.09 -13.39 57.36
C VAL A 198 -1.02 -12.53 56.49
N THR A 199 -0.92 -11.20 56.58
CA THR A 199 -1.74 -10.29 55.76
C THR A 199 -1.37 -10.36 54.28
N ALA A 200 -0.09 -10.44 53.92
CA ALA A 200 0.35 -10.64 52.54
C ALA A 200 -0.12 -12.00 51.99
N SER A 201 0.03 -13.07 52.78
CA SER A 201 -0.42 -14.42 52.42
C SER A 201 -1.92 -14.47 52.19
N ARG A 202 -2.71 -13.78 53.04
CA ARG A 202 -4.15 -13.66 52.88
C ARG A 202 -4.54 -12.98 51.57
N ARG A 203 -3.89 -11.87 51.21
CA ARG A 203 -4.16 -11.17 49.93
C ARG A 203 -3.88 -12.07 48.72
N ILE A 204 -2.81 -12.85 48.77
CA ILE A 204 -2.49 -13.82 47.71
C ILE A 204 -3.54 -14.94 47.67
N LEU A 205 -3.95 -15.48 48.82
CA LEU A 205 -5.02 -16.49 48.90
C LEU A 205 -6.38 -15.99 48.40
N GLU A 206 -6.72 -14.72 48.63
CA GLU A 206 -7.93 -14.07 48.11
C GLU A 206 -7.89 -13.98 46.58
N SER A 207 -6.72 -13.76 45.96
CA SER A 207 -6.58 -13.79 44.49
C SER A 207 -6.90 -15.17 43.88
N PHE A 208 -6.91 -16.23 44.70
CA PHE A 208 -7.24 -17.60 44.30
C PHE A 208 -8.63 -18.04 44.77
N SER A 209 -9.55 -17.11 45.09
CA SER A 209 -10.87 -17.43 45.64
C SER A 209 -11.71 -18.34 44.74
N GLU A 210 -11.58 -18.17 43.42
CA GLU A 210 -12.38 -18.86 42.40
C GLU A 210 -11.82 -20.25 42.00
N SER A 211 -10.57 -20.54 42.37
CA SER A 211 -9.91 -21.79 41.94
C SER A 211 -10.14 -22.92 42.96
N ASN A 212 -10.93 -23.91 42.56
CA ASN A 212 -11.25 -25.12 43.35
C ASN A 212 -10.17 -26.21 43.19
N SER A 213 -8.89 -25.84 43.26
CA SER A 213 -7.80 -26.81 43.19
C SER A 213 -7.53 -27.45 44.56
N PRO A 214 -7.31 -28.79 44.65
CA PRO A 214 -6.86 -29.45 45.87
C PRO A 214 -5.61 -28.80 46.49
N TYR A 215 -4.72 -28.27 45.65
CA TYR A 215 -3.51 -27.58 46.11
C TYR A 215 -3.83 -26.28 46.89
N ILE A 216 -4.82 -25.51 46.42
CA ILE A 216 -5.27 -24.30 47.12
C ILE A 216 -5.95 -24.66 48.44
N HIS A 217 -6.66 -25.79 48.50
CA HIS A 217 -7.19 -26.29 49.77
C HIS A 217 -6.08 -26.64 50.76
N HIS A 218 -5.01 -27.29 50.31
CA HIS A 218 -3.83 -27.53 51.16
C HIS A 218 -3.21 -26.22 51.66
N LEU A 219 -3.00 -25.24 50.79
CA LEU A 219 -2.47 -23.93 51.19
C LEU A 219 -3.39 -23.16 52.15
N ARG A 220 -4.72 -23.27 51.97
CA ARG A 220 -5.70 -22.68 52.90
C ARG A 220 -5.64 -23.35 54.27
N ASN A 221 -5.49 -24.67 54.31
CA ASN A 221 -5.32 -25.40 55.57
C ASN A 221 -4.01 -25.00 56.25
N ASP A 222 -2.89 -24.96 55.52
CA ASP A 222 -1.59 -24.54 56.05
C ASP A 222 -1.61 -23.11 56.58
N TYR A 223 -2.32 -22.20 55.89
CA TYR A 223 -2.55 -20.82 56.34
C TYR A 223 -3.41 -20.77 57.60
N GLN A 224 -4.48 -21.57 57.66
CA GLN A 224 -5.36 -21.63 58.83
C GLN A 224 -4.62 -22.17 60.06
N ASP A 225 -3.77 -23.18 59.88
CA ASP A 225 -2.91 -23.73 60.93
C ASP A 225 -1.93 -22.66 61.43
N LEU A 226 -1.27 -21.92 60.51
CA LEU A 226 -0.39 -20.80 60.86
C LEU A 226 -1.15 -19.71 61.64
N LEU A 227 -2.36 -19.36 61.21
CA LEU A 227 -3.18 -18.36 61.87
C LEU A 227 -3.56 -18.80 63.29
N GLN A 228 -3.88 -20.09 63.49
CA GLN A 228 -4.17 -20.64 64.81
C GLN A 228 -2.94 -20.62 65.72
N GLU A 229 -1.77 -21.06 65.24
CA GLU A 229 -0.52 -21.01 66.01
C GLU A 229 -0.18 -19.55 66.40
N PHE A 230 -0.31 -18.62 65.47
CA PHE A 230 -0.08 -17.20 65.74
C PHE A 230 -1.06 -16.67 66.80
N GLN A 231 -2.35 -17.01 66.70
CA GLN A 231 -3.36 -16.64 67.71
C GLN A 231 -3.07 -17.23 69.09
N ILE A 232 -2.55 -18.46 69.17
CA ILE A 232 -2.16 -19.07 70.45
C ILE A 232 -1.01 -18.26 71.08
N SER A 233 0.01 -17.93 70.30
CA SER A 233 1.13 -17.11 70.78
C SER A 233 0.66 -15.72 71.25
N LEU A 234 -0.22 -15.06 70.48
CA LEU A 234 -0.80 -13.77 70.88
C LEU A 234 -1.62 -13.87 72.17
N LYS A 235 -2.38 -14.96 72.39
CA LYS A 235 -3.12 -15.18 73.63
C LYS A 235 -2.18 -15.30 74.84
N ILE A 236 -1.13 -16.10 74.72
CA ILE A 236 -0.12 -16.27 75.79
C ILE A 236 0.57 -14.93 76.10
N LEU A 237 0.95 -14.18 75.07
CA LEU A 237 1.57 -12.86 75.23
C LEU A 237 0.60 -11.85 75.87
N THR A 238 -0.69 -11.92 75.53
CA THR A 238 -1.72 -11.08 76.14
C THR A 238 -1.90 -11.41 77.62
N GLU A 239 -1.93 -12.70 77.99
CA GLU A 239 -1.99 -13.14 79.39
C GLU A 239 -0.78 -12.64 80.18
N LYS A 240 0.45 -12.79 79.64
CA LYS A 240 1.67 -12.26 80.27
C LYS A 240 1.68 -10.73 80.38
N CYS A 241 1.17 -10.02 79.37
CA CYS A 241 1.01 -8.57 79.43
C CYS A 241 0.00 -8.12 80.50
N LEU A 242 -1.05 -8.91 80.78
CA LEU A 242 -2.02 -8.63 81.82
C LEU A 242 -1.44 -8.84 83.23
N GLU A 243 -0.54 -9.81 83.39
CA GLU A 243 0.17 -10.07 84.65
C GLU A 243 1.16 -8.96 85.01
N SER A 244 1.84 -8.36 84.02
CA SER A 244 2.80 -7.26 84.25
C SER A 244 2.65 -6.12 83.20
N PRO A 245 1.61 -5.27 83.31
CA PRO A 245 1.29 -4.26 82.29
C PRO A 245 2.29 -3.11 82.20
N SER A 246 3.03 -2.85 83.28
CA SER A 246 3.98 -1.72 83.36
C SER A 246 5.37 -2.06 82.82
N SER A 247 5.73 -3.35 82.75
CA SER A 247 7.01 -3.81 82.20
C SER A 247 6.94 -4.22 80.71
N LEU A 248 5.74 -4.38 80.15
CA LEU A 248 5.51 -4.86 78.76
C LEU A 248 4.67 -3.88 77.93
N LYS A 249 5.08 -2.61 77.92
CA LYS A 249 4.32 -1.52 77.29
C LYS A 249 4.45 -1.49 75.76
N ILE A 250 5.60 -1.87 75.21
CA ILE A 250 5.85 -1.97 73.77
C ILE A 250 5.05 -3.16 73.20
N LEU A 251 5.07 -4.30 73.88
CA LEU A 251 4.34 -5.50 73.48
C LEU A 251 2.83 -5.26 73.43
N SER A 252 2.27 -4.61 74.46
CA SER A 252 0.85 -4.28 74.53
C SER A 252 0.41 -3.29 73.45
N LEU A 253 1.25 -2.30 73.11
CA LEU A 253 1.00 -1.39 71.99
C LEU A 253 1.04 -2.12 70.63
N THR A 254 2.02 -3.00 70.41
CA THR A 254 2.14 -3.81 69.19
C THR A 254 0.95 -4.75 69.04
N LEU A 255 0.51 -5.43 70.11
CA LEU A 255 -0.67 -6.29 70.13
C LEU A 255 -1.95 -5.53 69.73
N VAL A 256 -2.15 -4.31 70.27
CA VAL A 256 -3.29 -3.46 69.90
C VAL A 256 -3.20 -3.00 68.43
N SER A 257 -2.00 -2.72 67.93
CA SER A 257 -1.79 -2.32 66.52
C SER A 257 -2.14 -3.44 65.54
N VAL A 258 -1.84 -4.68 65.89
CA VAL A 258 -2.09 -5.88 65.06
C VAL A 258 -3.56 -6.30 65.03
N ILE A 259 -4.31 -6.04 66.12
CA ILE A 259 -5.72 -6.39 66.25
C ILE A 259 -6.65 -5.35 65.61
N LYS A 260 -6.20 -4.10 65.45
CA LYS A 260 -7.03 -3.07 64.82
C LYS A 260 -7.34 -3.45 63.37
N PRO A 261 -8.63 -3.54 62.98
CA PRO A 261 -8.99 -3.62 61.59
C PRO A 261 -8.62 -2.29 60.94
N ALA A 262 -7.85 -2.35 59.85
CA ALA A 262 -7.81 -1.26 58.88
C ALA A 262 -9.14 -1.23 58.12
#